data_AF-A0A7S4N5T9-F1
#
_entry.id   AF-A0A7S4N5T9-F1
#
_cell.length_a   1.000
_cell.length_b   1.000
_cell.length_c   1.000
_cell.angle_alpha   90.00
_cell.angle_beta   90.00
_cell.angle_gamma   90.00
#
_symmetry.space_group_name_H-M   'P 1'
#
loop_
_entity.id
_entity.type
_entity.pdbx_description
1 polymer ?
#
loop_
_entity_poly.entity_id
_entity_poly.type
_entity_poly.pdbx_seq_one_letter_code
_entity_poly.pdbx_strand_id
1 'polypeptide(L)'
;MWLNTSIATMLSLAFARSAAAFSGSRHSMLTRKILPTTTHLSRLGMATSSALSGNLVSVDECLAAFGATDEDGGRTVFVDGSWHLSPDRDGRADYEAGPRIADARFFDIDDVSSKGEELNPKGLPHMMPPKKLFGAVMDALDIRSNDSIIVYGTEGCMFTARAFYAIRAMGHASGRVHLMQGSLAEWESRGGKIETGQKKAVVAADVNFEKESAYISKDAVNFVDMTEVLTVVNSGTDFADGVVVDARSAGRFRAEAPEPREGLRGGRMPGSLNVPFTDLLDMDDPTKFRSAEDLQAAFERGGVDVNADKRIICSCGSGVTACAVAVALEECGRDPSRTFIYDGSWIEWGSEPNTPIIS
;
A
#
# COMPACT_ATOMS: atom_id res chain seq x y z
N MET A 1 21.51 29.32 7.15
CA MET A 1 20.86 30.35 7.99
C MET A 1 20.05 31.21 7.04
N TRP A 2 18.71 31.20 7.18
CA TRP A 2 17.66 31.72 6.26
C TRP A 2 17.49 30.88 4.97
N LEU A 3 16.32 30.43 4.53
CA LEU A 3 14.92 30.66 4.90
C LEU A 3 14.16 29.34 5.08
N ASN A 4 13.32 29.30 6.12
CA ASN A 4 12.33 28.29 6.44
C ASN A 4 11.07 29.08 6.78
N THR A 5 9.96 28.92 6.05
CA THR A 5 8.54 29.16 6.45
C THR A 5 7.65 29.42 5.23
N SER A 6 6.77 28.46 4.91
CA SER A 6 5.40 28.77 4.54
C SER A 6 4.56 27.51 4.68
N ILE A 7 3.27 27.70 5.03
CA ILE A 7 2.24 26.70 5.37
C ILE A 7 2.16 26.39 6.87
N ALA A 8 1.80 27.41 7.65
CA ALA A 8 1.20 27.25 8.97
C ALA A 8 0.34 28.49 9.30
N THR A 9 -0.73 28.76 8.55
CA THR A 9 -1.80 29.66 9.02
C THR A 9 -3.08 29.43 8.20
N MET A 10 -4.04 28.68 8.74
CA MET A 10 -5.48 28.91 8.55
C MET A 10 -6.25 27.93 9.42
N LEU A 11 -6.77 28.41 10.56
CA LEU A 11 -8.12 28.14 11.09
C LEU A 11 -8.16 28.54 12.58
N SER A 12 -8.84 29.66 12.85
CA SER A 12 -9.34 30.02 14.17
C SER A 12 -10.57 30.91 13.99
N LEU A 13 -11.57 30.69 14.86
CA LEU A 13 -12.87 31.37 15.05
C LEU A 13 -13.96 30.96 14.03
N ALA A 14 -15.23 30.66 14.38
CA ALA A 14 -16.04 30.78 15.60
C ALA A 14 -17.15 29.69 15.55
N PHE A 15 -17.72 29.18 16.64
CA PHE A 15 -18.87 29.78 17.34
C PHE A 15 -19.12 29.05 18.68
N ALA A 16 -19.49 29.81 19.70
CA ALA A 16 -19.98 29.31 20.99
C ALA A 16 -21.31 30.01 21.36
N ARG A 17 -22.08 29.32 22.24
CA ARG A 17 -23.40 29.62 22.86
C ARG A 17 -24.57 28.90 22.15
N SER A 18 -25.45 28.17 22.84
CA SER A 18 -26.07 28.46 24.14
C SER A 18 -26.49 27.19 24.91
N ALA A 19 -26.55 27.29 26.23
CA ALA A 19 -27.06 26.28 27.15
C ALA A 19 -28.51 26.57 27.55
N ALA A 20 -29.32 25.53 27.74
CA ALA A 20 -30.49 25.56 28.63
C ALA A 20 -30.81 24.13 29.11
N ALA A 21 -30.89 23.99 30.43
CA ALA A 21 -31.22 22.77 31.15
C ALA A 21 -32.73 22.59 31.30
N PHE A 22 -33.20 21.34 31.40
CA PHE A 22 -34.41 21.03 32.16
C PHE A 22 -34.29 19.65 32.85
N SER A 23 -34.75 19.62 34.09
CA SER A 23 -34.56 18.61 35.12
C SER A 23 -35.81 17.76 35.37
N GLY A 24 -35.59 16.52 35.86
CA GLY A 24 -36.52 15.73 36.68
C GLY A 24 -37.68 15.04 35.94
N SER A 25 -38.28 13.96 36.42
CA SER A 25 -38.07 13.07 37.56
C SER A 25 -38.91 11.81 37.32
N ARG A 26 -38.45 10.71 37.90
CA ARG A 26 -39.02 9.35 37.95
C ARG A 26 -40.52 9.32 38.28
N HIS A 27 -41.23 8.32 37.75
CA HIS A 27 -42.24 7.56 38.48
C HIS A 27 -42.26 6.08 38.05
N SER A 28 -42.27 5.23 39.07
CA SER A 28 -42.39 3.77 39.05
C SER A 28 -43.85 3.37 38.88
N MET A 29 -44.12 2.28 38.16
CA MET A 29 -45.20 1.38 38.55
C MET A 29 -44.92 -0.04 38.05
N LEU A 30 -44.92 -0.97 39.02
CA LEU A 30 -44.86 -2.41 38.80
C LEU A 30 -46.18 -2.91 38.20
N THR A 31 -46.08 -3.77 37.19
CA THR A 31 -47.11 -4.77 36.91
C THR A 31 -46.46 -6.10 36.56
N ARG A 32 -46.62 -7.04 37.49
CA ARG A 32 -46.23 -8.44 37.43
C ARG A 32 -47.24 -9.18 36.55
N LYS A 33 -46.79 -9.92 35.52
CA LYS A 33 -47.32 -11.26 35.16
C LYS A 33 -46.67 -11.90 33.94
N ILE A 34 -46.26 -13.15 34.18
CA ILE A 34 -46.23 -14.33 33.29
C ILE A 34 -44.98 -14.49 32.39
N LEU A 35 -44.13 -15.42 32.82
CA LEU A 35 -43.10 -16.07 32.01
C LEU A 35 -43.72 -16.96 30.92
N PRO A 36 -43.22 -16.91 29.69
CA PRO A 36 -43.09 -18.08 28.85
C PRO A 36 -41.64 -18.57 28.86
N THR A 37 -41.47 -19.84 29.22
CA THR A 37 -40.26 -20.63 28.98
C THR A 37 -39.82 -20.46 27.53
N THR A 38 -38.73 -19.72 27.32
CA THR A 38 -38.08 -19.60 26.01
C THR A 38 -36.66 -20.10 26.17
N THR A 39 -36.39 -21.22 25.53
CA THR A 39 -35.11 -21.90 25.45
C THR A 39 -34.04 -20.92 24.95
N HIS A 40 -33.11 -20.52 25.81
CA HIS A 40 -31.92 -19.78 25.39
C HIS A 40 -30.99 -20.74 24.63
N LEU A 41 -31.24 -20.90 23.33
CA LEU A 41 -30.21 -21.28 22.38
C LEU A 41 -29.39 -20.02 22.13
N SER A 42 -28.26 -19.92 22.82
CA SER A 42 -27.17 -19.01 22.46
C SER A 42 -26.61 -19.44 21.10
N ARG A 43 -27.29 -19.07 20.02
CA ARG A 43 -26.63 -18.90 18.73
C ARG A 43 -25.81 -17.63 18.85
N LEU A 44 -24.52 -17.77 19.16
CA LEU A 44 -23.55 -16.83 18.60
C LEU A 44 -23.80 -16.88 17.09
N GLY A 45 -24.45 -15.85 16.55
CA GLY A 45 -24.34 -15.58 15.14
C GLY A 45 -22.87 -15.29 14.90
N MET A 46 -22.11 -16.26 14.40
CA MET A 46 -20.97 -15.93 13.56
C MET A 46 -21.57 -15.04 12.48
N ALA A 47 -21.26 -13.75 12.52
CA ALA A 47 -21.51 -12.88 11.39
C ALA A 47 -20.86 -13.60 10.21
N THR A 48 -21.67 -14.01 9.24
CA THR A 48 -21.16 -14.45 7.96
C THR A 48 -20.45 -13.23 7.39
N SER A 49 -19.12 -13.21 7.53
CA SER A 49 -18.26 -12.18 6.96
C SER A 49 -18.65 -12.05 5.49
N SER A 50 -19.07 -10.86 5.05
CA SER A 50 -19.03 -10.59 3.62
C SER A 50 -17.58 -10.76 3.21
N ALA A 51 -17.31 -11.62 2.23
CA ALA A 51 -15.97 -11.76 1.70
C ALA A 51 -15.51 -10.37 1.22
N LEU A 52 -14.34 -9.93 1.70
CA LEU A 52 -13.71 -8.73 1.15
C LEU A 52 -13.54 -8.92 -0.35
N SER A 53 -13.90 -7.91 -1.13
CA SER A 53 -13.84 -7.96 -2.59
C SER A 53 -13.04 -6.78 -3.12
N GLY A 54 -12.21 -7.03 -4.13
CA GLY A 54 -11.40 -6.00 -4.78
C GLY A 54 -10.08 -5.72 -4.05
N ASN A 55 -9.27 -4.83 -4.64
CA ASN A 55 -7.99 -4.45 -4.06
C ASN A 55 -8.17 -3.42 -2.93
N LEU A 56 -9.14 -2.53 -3.06
CA LEU A 56 -9.39 -1.42 -2.15
C LEU A 56 -10.58 -1.72 -1.25
N VAL A 57 -10.41 -1.62 0.06
CA VAL A 57 -11.47 -1.91 1.05
C VAL A 57 -11.63 -0.73 2.00
N SER A 58 -12.86 -0.32 2.25
CA SER A 58 -13.18 0.79 3.16
C SER A 58 -12.84 0.46 4.62
N VAL A 59 -12.72 1.50 5.46
CA VAL A 59 -12.55 1.32 6.90
C VAL A 59 -13.72 0.52 7.51
N ASP A 60 -14.96 0.71 7.03
CA ASP A 60 -16.13 -0.02 7.52
C ASP A 60 -16.05 -1.53 7.18
N GLU A 61 -15.60 -1.88 5.97
CA GLU A 61 -15.33 -3.27 5.58
C GLU A 61 -14.20 -3.88 6.42
N CYS A 62 -13.14 -3.09 6.68
CA CYS A 62 -12.04 -3.52 7.55
C CYS A 62 -12.53 -3.80 8.97
N LEU A 63 -13.40 -2.95 9.53
CA LEU A 63 -13.98 -3.13 10.86
C LEU A 63 -14.85 -4.39 10.91
N ALA A 64 -15.64 -4.65 9.87
CA ALA A 64 -16.45 -5.86 9.77
C ALA A 64 -15.60 -7.13 9.67
N ALA A 65 -14.43 -7.06 9.02
CA ALA A 65 -13.50 -8.18 8.86
C ALA A 65 -12.55 -8.36 10.06
N PHE A 66 -12.49 -7.42 11.00
CA PHE A 66 -11.53 -7.46 12.11
C PHE A 66 -11.71 -8.70 12.99
N GLY A 67 -10.69 -9.57 13.04
CA GLY A 67 -10.73 -10.83 13.78
C GLY A 67 -11.63 -11.89 13.16
N ALA A 68 -12.10 -11.70 11.92
CA ALA A 68 -12.89 -12.69 11.20
C ALA A 68 -12.03 -13.85 10.71
N THR A 69 -12.66 -15.02 10.62
CA THR A 69 -12.13 -16.22 9.98
C THR A 69 -13.16 -16.69 8.95
N ASP A 70 -12.71 -16.98 7.74
CA ASP A 70 -13.59 -17.49 6.68
C ASP A 70 -13.90 -18.99 6.83
N GLU A 71 -14.68 -19.52 5.90
CA GLU A 71 -15.10 -20.93 5.89
C GLU A 71 -13.94 -21.93 5.66
N ASP A 72 -12.85 -21.48 5.04
CA ASP A 72 -11.63 -22.25 4.81
C ASP A 72 -10.62 -22.15 5.97
N GLY A 73 -10.98 -21.44 7.04
CA GLY A 73 -10.13 -21.21 8.21
C GLY A 73 -9.06 -20.13 8.00
N GLY A 74 -9.16 -19.33 6.93
CA GLY A 74 -8.31 -18.17 6.66
C GLY A 74 -8.68 -17.00 7.57
N ARG A 75 -7.70 -16.42 8.27
CA ARG A 75 -7.92 -15.30 9.20
C ARG A 75 -7.78 -13.98 8.47
N THR A 76 -8.49 -12.95 8.91
CA THR A 76 -8.17 -11.58 8.51
C THR A 76 -7.00 -11.06 9.34
N VAL A 77 -5.92 -10.68 8.67
CA VAL A 77 -4.67 -10.18 9.28
C VAL A 77 -4.39 -8.78 8.76
N PHE A 78 -4.17 -7.85 9.68
CA PHE A 78 -3.73 -6.49 9.34
C PHE A 78 -2.21 -6.43 9.25
N VAL A 79 -1.72 -5.84 8.17
CA VAL A 79 -0.29 -5.62 7.93
C VAL A 79 -0.05 -4.13 7.81
N ASP A 80 0.71 -3.59 8.77
CA ASP A 80 1.28 -2.28 8.70
C ASP A 80 2.42 -2.29 7.67
N GLY A 81 2.16 -1.63 6.53
CA GLY A 81 3.12 -1.43 5.44
C GLY A 81 3.72 -0.02 5.45
N SER A 82 3.83 0.61 6.63
CA SER A 82 4.33 1.97 6.75
C SER A 82 5.77 2.08 6.28
N TRP A 83 6.00 3.01 5.38
CA TRP A 83 7.32 3.43 4.92
C TRP A 83 7.27 4.92 4.61
N HIS A 84 8.35 5.64 4.91
CA HIS A 84 8.44 7.08 4.70
C HIS A 84 9.67 7.44 3.89
N LEU A 85 9.48 8.32 2.90
CA LEU A 85 10.59 8.89 2.14
C LEU A 85 11.39 9.91 2.97
N SER A 86 10.74 10.56 3.94
CA SER A 86 11.40 11.54 4.81
C SER A 86 12.34 10.83 5.78
N PRO A 87 13.60 11.27 5.93
CA PRO A 87 14.53 10.68 6.90
C PRO A 87 14.12 10.93 8.35
N ASP A 88 13.20 11.87 8.61
CA ASP A 88 12.73 12.21 9.96
C ASP A 88 11.61 11.27 10.47
N ARG A 89 11.16 10.33 9.63
CA ARG A 89 10.11 9.37 9.95
C ARG A 89 10.62 7.96 9.65
N ASP A 90 10.36 7.02 10.55
CA ASP A 90 10.74 5.62 10.42
C ASP A 90 9.50 4.76 10.67
N GLY A 91 9.02 4.09 9.61
CA GLY A 91 7.80 3.29 9.69
C GLY A 91 7.91 2.12 10.67
N ARG A 92 9.10 1.54 10.84
CA ARG A 92 9.35 0.48 11.82
C ARG A 92 9.26 1.06 13.22
N ALA A 93 9.92 2.19 13.47
CA ALA A 93 9.87 2.84 14.78
C ALA A 93 8.44 3.29 15.14
N ASP A 94 7.72 3.84 14.17
CA ASP A 94 6.31 4.25 14.32
C ASP A 94 5.43 3.03 14.68
N TYR A 95 5.58 1.93 13.94
CA TYR A 95 4.92 0.67 14.30
C TYR A 95 5.32 0.23 15.72
N GLU A 96 6.61 0.10 16.01
CA GLU A 96 7.11 -0.44 17.29
C GLU A 96 6.65 0.37 18.51
N ALA A 97 6.53 1.69 18.38
CA ALA A 97 5.99 2.57 19.43
C ALA A 97 4.45 2.53 19.52
N GLY A 98 3.77 2.42 18.38
CA GLY A 98 2.33 2.61 18.24
C GLY A 98 1.92 4.10 18.28
N PRO A 99 0.63 4.42 18.05
CA PRO A 99 -0.49 3.49 17.89
C PRO A 99 -0.44 2.69 16.59
N ARG A 100 -1.03 1.49 16.62
CA ARG A 100 -1.20 0.60 15.46
C ARG A 100 -2.51 -0.17 15.59
N ILE A 101 -3.03 -0.74 14.50
CA ILE A 101 -4.20 -1.62 14.59
C ILE A 101 -3.86 -2.82 15.50
N ALA A 102 -4.78 -3.18 16.39
CA ALA A 102 -4.58 -4.30 17.31
C ALA A 102 -4.28 -5.60 16.54
N ASP A 103 -3.36 -6.41 17.06
CA ASP A 103 -2.83 -7.61 16.41
C ASP A 103 -2.17 -7.39 15.03
N ALA A 104 -1.93 -6.15 14.58
CA ALA A 104 -1.24 -5.92 13.32
C ALA A 104 0.18 -6.51 13.31
N ARG A 105 0.63 -6.90 12.13
CA ARG A 105 2.01 -7.28 11.79
C ARG A 105 2.69 -6.13 11.05
N PHE A 106 4.01 -6.04 11.09
CA PHE A 106 4.76 -5.04 10.32
C PHE A 106 5.48 -5.71 9.15
N PHE A 107 5.29 -5.19 7.95
CA PHE A 107 5.99 -5.65 6.75
C PHE A 107 6.94 -4.55 6.27
N ASP A 108 8.22 -4.75 6.55
CA ASP A 108 9.27 -3.79 6.24
C ASP A 108 9.76 -3.98 4.80
N ILE A 109 9.39 -3.08 3.90
CA ILE A 109 9.79 -3.16 2.49
C ILE A 109 11.28 -2.91 2.25
N ASP A 110 11.98 -2.27 3.19
CA ASP A 110 13.44 -2.10 3.13
C ASP A 110 14.16 -3.34 3.63
N ASP A 111 13.61 -3.99 4.66
CA ASP A 111 14.24 -5.18 5.22
C ASP A 111 13.97 -6.45 4.43
N VAL A 112 12.72 -6.61 3.98
CA VAL A 112 12.25 -7.74 3.17
C VAL A 112 12.51 -7.44 1.69
N SER A 113 13.79 -7.24 1.37
CA SER A 113 14.27 -6.89 0.03
C SER A 113 15.51 -7.71 -0.36
N SER A 114 15.81 -7.76 -1.66
CA SER A 114 17.06 -8.36 -2.15
C SER A 114 18.28 -7.52 -1.74
N LYS A 115 19.24 -8.15 -1.06
CA LYS A 115 20.45 -7.53 -0.52
C LYS A 115 21.69 -8.33 -0.90
N GLY A 116 22.85 -7.69 -0.82
CA GLY A 116 24.16 -8.32 -1.04
C GLY A 116 24.58 -8.38 -2.51
N GLU A 117 25.86 -8.70 -2.73
CA GLU A 117 26.50 -8.62 -4.05
C GLU A 117 25.94 -9.61 -5.07
N GLU A 118 25.42 -10.76 -4.63
CA GLU A 118 24.88 -11.79 -5.52
C GLU A 118 23.50 -11.42 -6.09
N LEU A 119 22.59 -10.95 -5.22
CA LEU A 119 21.19 -10.71 -5.57
C LEU A 119 20.92 -9.25 -5.96
N ASN A 120 21.71 -8.32 -5.44
CA ASN A 120 21.55 -6.89 -5.66
C ASN A 120 22.93 -6.19 -5.73
N PRO A 121 23.75 -6.50 -6.76
CA PRO A 121 25.11 -5.97 -6.92
C PRO A 121 25.18 -4.44 -7.00
N LYS A 122 24.08 -3.79 -7.39
CA LYS A 122 23.97 -2.33 -7.51
C LYS A 122 23.51 -1.65 -6.22
N GLY A 123 23.17 -2.42 -5.18
CA GLY A 123 22.67 -1.88 -3.91
C GLY A 123 21.40 -1.03 -4.08
N LEU A 124 20.51 -1.44 -4.99
CA LEU A 124 19.26 -0.73 -5.26
C LEU A 124 18.29 -0.89 -4.08
N PRO A 125 17.55 0.15 -3.69
CA PRO A 125 16.59 0.05 -2.61
C PRO A 125 15.35 -0.76 -3.03
N HIS A 126 14.67 -1.34 -2.05
CA HIS A 126 13.34 -2.00 -2.16
C HIS A 126 13.22 -3.18 -3.11
N MET A 127 14.28 -3.64 -3.76
CA MET A 127 14.24 -4.74 -4.74
C MET A 127 13.49 -5.96 -4.19
N MET A 128 12.63 -6.57 -5.00
CA MET A 128 11.80 -7.71 -4.61
C MET A 128 12.64 -8.81 -3.95
N PRO A 129 12.20 -9.37 -2.81
CA PRO A 129 12.98 -10.35 -2.06
C PRO A 129 13.00 -11.71 -2.78
N PRO A 130 14.03 -12.54 -2.53
CA PRO A 130 14.00 -13.95 -2.91
C PRO A 130 12.86 -14.68 -2.19
N LYS A 131 12.24 -15.66 -2.86
CA LYS A 131 11.11 -16.41 -2.29
C LYS A 131 11.39 -17.07 -0.95
N LYS A 132 12.63 -17.54 -0.71
CA LYS A 132 13.03 -18.15 0.57
C LYS A 132 12.96 -17.14 1.72
N LEU A 133 13.52 -15.94 1.51
CA LEU A 133 13.47 -14.86 2.50
C LEU A 133 12.01 -14.46 2.77
N PHE A 134 11.24 -14.22 1.71
CA PHE A 134 9.84 -13.84 1.85
C PHE A 134 9.03 -14.87 2.62
N GLY A 135 9.10 -16.16 2.25
CA GLY A 135 8.38 -17.23 2.95
C GLY A 135 8.73 -17.31 4.43
N ALA A 136 10.02 -17.26 4.76
CA ALA A 136 10.48 -17.31 6.14
C ALA A 136 10.04 -16.09 6.96
N VAL A 137 9.98 -14.90 6.35
CA VAL A 137 9.41 -13.70 6.98
C VAL A 137 7.91 -13.86 7.23
N MET A 138 7.15 -14.36 6.25
CA MET A 138 5.71 -14.60 6.43
C MET A 138 5.43 -15.59 7.56
N ASP A 139 6.21 -16.67 7.65
CA ASP A 139 6.16 -17.61 8.78
C ASP A 139 6.46 -16.90 10.12
N ALA A 140 7.49 -16.06 10.18
CA ALA A 140 7.86 -15.32 11.39
C ALA A 140 6.80 -14.28 11.80
N LEU A 141 6.05 -13.73 10.83
CA LEU A 141 4.90 -12.86 11.07
C LEU A 141 3.63 -13.63 11.47
N ASP A 142 3.65 -14.97 11.49
CA ASP A 142 2.49 -15.85 11.63
C ASP A 142 1.41 -15.52 10.59
N ILE A 143 1.80 -15.30 9.34
CA ILE A 143 0.90 -15.13 8.20
C ILE A 143 0.88 -16.43 7.40
N ARG A 144 -0.31 -16.94 7.10
CA ARG A 144 -0.52 -18.19 6.36
C ARG A 144 -0.93 -17.90 4.93
N SER A 145 -0.66 -18.83 4.02
CA SER A 145 -1.01 -18.70 2.60
C SER A 145 -2.52 -18.55 2.33
N ASN A 146 -3.39 -18.89 3.29
CA ASN A 146 -4.84 -18.77 3.20
C ASN A 146 -5.43 -17.61 4.01
N ASP A 147 -4.62 -16.85 4.75
CA ASP A 147 -5.12 -15.65 5.46
C ASP A 147 -5.59 -14.59 4.43
N SER A 148 -6.50 -13.71 4.85
CA SER A 148 -6.82 -12.49 4.11
C SER A 148 -6.04 -11.32 4.72
N ILE A 149 -5.20 -10.68 3.93
CA ILE A 149 -4.30 -9.62 4.36
C ILE A 149 -4.91 -8.27 4.02
N ILE A 150 -5.02 -7.38 5.01
CA ILE A 150 -5.36 -5.97 4.81
C ILE A 150 -4.13 -5.14 5.13
N VAL A 151 -3.54 -4.53 4.10
CA VAL A 151 -2.41 -3.62 4.24
C VAL A 151 -2.93 -2.22 4.58
N TYR A 152 -2.34 -1.59 5.59
CA TYR A 152 -2.61 -0.22 5.99
C TYR A 152 -1.32 0.53 6.31
N GLY A 153 -1.43 1.83 6.59
CA GLY A 153 -0.32 2.66 7.02
C GLY A 153 -0.66 3.50 8.25
N THR A 154 0.37 3.86 8.99
CA THR A 154 0.33 4.82 10.11
C THR A 154 0.13 6.25 9.59
N GLU A 155 0.12 7.22 10.51
CA GLU A 155 -0.18 8.62 10.21
C GLU A 155 0.69 9.18 9.06
N GLY A 156 0.02 9.64 7.99
CA GLY A 156 0.66 10.25 6.82
C GLY A 156 1.37 9.28 5.88
N CYS A 157 1.24 7.96 6.08
CA CYS A 157 1.80 6.98 5.15
C CYS A 157 0.96 6.85 3.88
N MET A 158 1.58 7.10 2.73
CA MET A 158 0.96 7.01 1.39
C MET A 158 1.59 5.91 0.51
N PHE A 159 2.52 5.12 1.05
CA PHE A 159 3.40 4.23 0.28
C PHE A 159 3.06 2.74 0.45
N THR A 160 1.92 2.43 1.05
CA THR A 160 1.45 1.07 1.38
C THR A 160 1.24 0.17 0.17
N ALA A 161 0.99 0.75 -1.01
CA ALA A 161 0.83 0.02 -2.26
C ALA A 161 2.01 -0.90 -2.58
N ARG A 162 3.24 -0.55 -2.16
CA ARG A 162 4.42 -1.41 -2.34
C ARG A 162 4.31 -2.70 -1.54
N ALA A 163 3.96 -2.63 -0.26
CA ALA A 163 3.78 -3.81 0.58
C ALA A 163 2.66 -4.71 0.03
N PHE A 164 1.52 -4.10 -0.34
CA PHE A 164 0.42 -4.80 -1.00
C PHE A 164 0.86 -5.57 -2.26
N TYR A 165 1.54 -4.89 -3.19
CA TYR A 165 1.97 -5.52 -4.44
C TYR A 165 3.05 -6.56 -4.24
N ALA A 166 3.99 -6.33 -3.32
CA ALA A 166 5.03 -7.29 -3.01
C ALA A 166 4.43 -8.59 -2.47
N ILE A 167 3.51 -8.51 -1.51
CA ILE A 167 2.86 -9.69 -0.93
C ILE A 167 2.12 -10.49 -2.02
N ARG A 168 1.38 -9.79 -2.89
CA ARG A 168 0.63 -10.41 -3.98
C ARG A 168 1.54 -11.05 -5.03
N ALA A 169 2.58 -10.35 -5.46
CA ALA A 169 3.53 -10.81 -6.46
C ALA A 169 4.35 -12.02 -6.00
N MET A 170 4.58 -12.16 -4.69
CA MET A 170 5.25 -13.31 -4.09
C MET A 170 4.32 -14.53 -3.91
N GLY A 171 3.10 -14.49 -4.44
CA GLY A 171 2.23 -15.65 -4.58
C GLY A 171 1.08 -15.73 -3.58
N HIS A 172 0.85 -14.71 -2.74
CA HIS A 172 -0.39 -14.63 -1.96
C HIS A 172 -1.58 -14.45 -2.90
N ALA A 173 -2.69 -15.15 -2.65
CA ALA A 173 -3.83 -15.12 -3.56
C ALA A 173 -4.35 -13.69 -3.75
N SER A 174 -4.47 -13.23 -5.00
CA SER A 174 -4.80 -11.83 -5.29
C SER A 174 -6.13 -11.38 -4.70
N GLY A 175 -7.14 -12.26 -4.64
CA GLY A 175 -8.42 -11.99 -3.99
C GLY A 175 -8.40 -11.99 -2.46
N ARG A 176 -7.22 -12.12 -1.83
CA ARG A 176 -7.02 -12.16 -0.38
C ARG A 176 -6.01 -11.12 0.11
N VAL A 177 -5.54 -10.21 -0.74
CA VAL A 177 -4.69 -9.09 -0.33
C VAL A 177 -5.44 -7.81 -0.67
N HIS A 178 -5.55 -6.90 0.29
CA HIS A 178 -6.33 -5.68 0.18
C HIS A 178 -5.56 -4.48 0.74
N LEU A 179 -5.95 -3.27 0.34
CA LEU A 179 -5.48 -1.99 0.86
C LEU A 179 -6.63 -1.28 1.55
N MET A 180 -6.43 -0.92 2.81
CA MET A 180 -7.38 -0.10 3.55
C MET A 180 -7.46 1.30 2.94
N GLN A 181 -8.67 1.74 2.60
CA GLN A 181 -9.00 3.08 2.13
C GLN A 181 -9.33 3.98 3.33
N GLY A 182 -8.29 4.41 4.03
CA GLY A 182 -8.39 5.34 5.14
C GLY A 182 -7.21 5.24 6.09
N SER A 183 -7.08 6.28 6.91
CA SER A 183 -5.98 6.40 7.86
C SER A 183 -6.22 5.58 9.14
N LEU A 184 -5.14 5.31 9.88
CA LEU A 184 -5.23 4.77 11.23
C LEU A 184 -6.10 5.65 12.17
N ALA A 185 -6.07 6.97 11.99
CA ALA A 185 -6.91 7.90 12.74
C ALA A 185 -8.40 7.72 12.40
N GLU A 186 -8.74 7.49 11.13
CA GLU A 186 -10.11 7.18 10.75
C GLU A 186 -10.57 5.85 11.36
N TRP A 187 -9.75 4.80 11.27
CA TRP A 187 -9.97 3.51 11.92
C TRP A 187 -10.31 3.67 13.41
N GLU A 188 -9.48 4.40 14.15
CA GLU A 188 -9.69 4.65 15.57
C GLU A 188 -10.98 5.44 15.83
N SER A 189 -11.24 6.49 15.03
CA SER A 189 -12.44 7.33 15.18
C SER A 189 -13.74 6.57 14.97
N ARG A 190 -13.70 5.48 14.19
CA ARG A 190 -14.83 4.58 13.90
C ARG A 190 -14.96 3.45 14.94
N GLY A 191 -14.15 3.46 15.99
CA GLY A 191 -14.17 2.45 17.06
C GLY A 191 -13.31 1.22 16.80
N GLY A 192 -12.40 1.30 15.82
CA GLY A 192 -11.41 0.27 15.56
C GLY A 192 -10.46 0.08 16.74
N LYS A 193 -10.08 -1.19 17.00
CA LYS A 193 -9.18 -1.51 18.10
C LYS A 193 -7.74 -1.14 17.74
N ILE A 194 -7.05 -0.49 18.66
CA ILE A 194 -5.64 -0.13 18.52
C ILE A 194 -4.79 -0.70 19.66
N GLU A 195 -3.50 -0.88 19.39
CA GLU A 195 -2.46 -1.22 20.34
C GLU A 195 -1.46 -0.06 20.46
N THR A 196 -1.02 0.21 21.69
CA THR A 196 0.02 1.19 21.99
C THR A 196 1.08 0.57 22.90
N GLY A 197 2.30 1.10 22.88
CA GLY A 197 3.40 0.57 23.68
C GLY A 197 4.28 -0.38 22.87
N GLN A 198 5.42 -0.74 23.43
CA GLN A 198 6.51 -1.39 22.69
C GLN A 198 6.14 -2.82 22.23
N LYS A 199 6.24 -3.07 20.92
CA LYS A 199 6.17 -4.42 20.31
C LYS A 199 7.13 -4.45 19.14
N LYS A 200 8.14 -5.31 19.27
CA LYS A 200 9.24 -5.47 18.32
C LYS A 200 8.72 -5.93 16.95
N ALA A 201 9.20 -5.32 15.89
CA ALA A 201 8.98 -5.79 14.53
C ALA A 201 9.82 -7.04 14.25
N VAL A 202 9.33 -7.89 13.35
CA VAL A 202 10.17 -8.95 12.77
C VAL A 202 11.18 -8.29 11.84
N VAL A 203 12.43 -8.74 11.93
CA VAL A 203 13.52 -8.25 11.08
C VAL A 203 14.15 -9.44 10.35
N ALA A 204 14.52 -9.23 9.09
CA ALA A 204 15.04 -10.28 8.21
C ALA A 204 16.30 -10.96 8.79
N ALA A 205 17.13 -10.20 9.51
CA ALA A 205 18.33 -10.72 10.17
C ALA A 205 18.05 -11.76 11.27
N ASP A 206 16.86 -11.72 11.88
CA ASP A 206 16.44 -12.66 12.93
C ASP A 206 15.75 -13.91 12.33
N VAL A 207 15.54 -13.95 11.01
CA VAL A 207 14.82 -15.02 10.31
C VAL A 207 15.80 -16.03 9.70
N ASN A 208 15.60 -17.32 10.01
CA ASN A 208 16.34 -18.40 9.36
C ASN A 208 15.67 -18.82 8.06
N PHE A 209 16.07 -18.23 6.93
CA PHE A 209 15.54 -18.54 5.60
C PHE A 209 16.20 -19.76 4.92
N GLU A 210 17.14 -20.44 5.58
CA GLU A 210 17.65 -21.76 5.14
C GLU A 210 16.70 -22.90 5.52
N LYS A 211 15.84 -22.67 6.51
CA LYS A 211 14.76 -23.60 6.86
C LYS A 211 13.65 -23.51 5.82
N GLU A 212 13.09 -24.66 5.45
CA GLU A 212 11.90 -24.71 4.60
C GLU A 212 10.70 -24.04 5.30
N SER A 213 10.04 -23.14 4.57
CA SER A 213 8.92 -22.33 5.02
C SER A 213 7.60 -23.09 4.89
N ALA A 214 6.68 -22.92 5.84
CA ALA A 214 5.32 -23.43 5.73
C ALA A 214 4.47 -22.54 4.80
N TYR A 215 4.77 -21.23 4.76
CA TYR A 215 4.21 -20.31 3.79
C TYR A 215 4.67 -20.66 2.36
N ILE A 216 3.73 -20.66 1.42
CA ILE A 216 3.97 -20.99 0.00
C ILE A 216 4.29 -19.71 -0.76
N SER A 217 5.58 -19.40 -0.90
CA SER A 217 6.07 -18.27 -1.70
C SER A 217 6.47 -18.70 -3.11
N LYS A 218 6.37 -17.76 -4.05
CA LYS A 218 6.78 -17.91 -5.45
C LYS A 218 7.84 -16.86 -5.79
N ASP A 219 8.52 -17.06 -6.91
CA ASP A 219 9.31 -15.99 -7.51
C ASP A 219 8.36 -14.85 -7.92
N ALA A 220 8.79 -13.60 -7.74
CA ALA A 220 7.96 -12.43 -7.98
C ALA A 220 7.43 -12.41 -9.42
N VAL A 221 6.11 -12.27 -9.57
CA VAL A 221 5.47 -12.08 -10.88
C VAL A 221 5.14 -10.61 -11.10
N ASN A 222 5.06 -10.19 -12.37
CA ASN A 222 4.76 -8.81 -12.77
C ASN A 222 5.78 -7.76 -12.32
N PHE A 223 6.96 -8.19 -11.87
CA PHE A 223 8.13 -7.33 -11.70
C PHE A 223 9.10 -7.61 -12.84
N VAL A 224 9.59 -6.54 -13.47
CA VAL A 224 10.46 -6.61 -14.65
C VAL A 224 11.80 -5.95 -14.36
N ASP A 225 12.84 -6.42 -15.05
CA ASP A 225 14.18 -5.86 -14.95
C ASP A 225 14.44 -4.76 -16.00
N MET A 226 15.62 -4.14 -15.93
CA MET A 226 16.04 -3.11 -16.89
C MET A 226 16.11 -3.64 -18.34
N THR A 227 16.39 -4.93 -18.54
CA THR A 227 16.50 -5.54 -19.88
C THR A 227 15.15 -5.54 -20.59
N GLU A 228 14.09 -5.90 -19.88
CA GLU A 228 12.72 -5.83 -20.38
C GLU A 228 12.29 -4.39 -20.68
N VAL A 229 12.65 -3.45 -19.81
CA VAL A 229 12.35 -2.01 -20.03
C VAL A 229 13.10 -1.47 -21.23
N LEU A 230 14.38 -1.84 -21.41
CA LEU A 230 15.16 -1.49 -22.60
C LEU A 230 14.51 -2.01 -23.89
N THR A 231 13.90 -3.20 -23.85
CA THR A 231 13.18 -3.76 -25.00
C THR A 231 12.00 -2.84 -25.38
N VAL A 232 11.19 -2.44 -24.41
CA VAL A 232 10.06 -1.52 -24.64
C VAL A 232 10.53 -0.15 -25.12
N VAL A 233 11.53 0.43 -24.46
CA VAL A 233 12.08 1.75 -24.81
C VAL A 233 12.72 1.76 -26.21
N ASN A 234 13.36 0.67 -26.62
CA ASN A 234 14.00 0.55 -27.93
C ASN A 234 13.03 0.17 -29.06
N SER A 235 11.80 -0.26 -28.75
CA SER A 235 10.77 -0.58 -29.75
C SER A 235 10.28 0.65 -30.54
N GLY A 236 10.69 1.85 -30.14
CA GLY A 236 10.37 3.11 -30.83
C GLY A 236 9.03 3.71 -30.42
N THR A 237 8.45 4.53 -31.29
CA THR A 237 7.24 5.32 -30.99
C THR A 237 5.93 4.58 -31.23
N ASP A 238 5.99 3.36 -31.76
CA ASP A 238 4.79 2.59 -32.10
C ASP A 238 4.22 1.84 -30.88
N PHE A 239 4.96 1.83 -29.76
CA PHE A 239 4.57 1.21 -28.49
C PHE A 239 4.12 -0.25 -28.62
N ALA A 240 4.60 -0.96 -29.65
CA ALA A 240 4.15 -2.30 -30.00
C ALA A 240 4.36 -3.29 -28.85
N ASP A 241 5.47 -3.13 -28.12
CA ASP A 241 5.84 -4.00 -27.01
C ASP A 241 5.36 -3.49 -25.64
N GLY A 242 4.83 -2.26 -25.57
CA GLY A 242 4.29 -1.65 -24.35
C GLY A 242 4.63 -0.17 -24.19
N VAL A 243 4.31 0.36 -23.01
CA VAL A 243 4.64 1.72 -22.60
C VAL A 243 5.10 1.75 -21.15
N VAL A 244 6.05 2.64 -20.84
CA VAL A 244 6.46 2.92 -19.47
C VAL A 244 5.66 4.10 -18.92
N VAL A 245 5.07 3.95 -17.73
CA VAL A 245 4.35 5.01 -17.02
C VAL A 245 5.12 5.37 -15.76
N ASP A 246 5.65 6.59 -15.71
CA ASP A 246 6.47 7.09 -14.61
C ASP A 246 5.63 7.85 -13.58
N ALA A 247 5.71 7.41 -12.32
CA ALA A 247 4.96 7.92 -11.18
C ALA A 247 5.62 9.12 -10.48
N ARG A 248 6.81 9.55 -10.90
CA ARG A 248 7.50 10.72 -10.33
C ARG A 248 6.72 11.99 -10.63
N SER A 249 7.00 13.05 -9.86
CA SER A 249 6.48 14.39 -10.15
C SER A 249 6.85 14.84 -11.57
N ALA A 250 5.99 15.60 -12.21
CA ALA A 250 6.21 16.12 -13.56
C ALA A 250 7.54 16.89 -13.71
N GLY A 251 7.95 17.65 -12.68
CA GLY A 251 9.22 18.38 -12.70
C GLY A 251 10.44 17.44 -12.76
N ARG A 252 10.46 16.37 -11.96
CA ARG A 252 11.51 15.33 -12.02
C ARG A 252 11.54 14.61 -13.37
N PHE A 253 10.36 14.26 -13.89
CA PHE A 253 10.20 13.59 -15.18
C PHE A 253 10.70 14.44 -16.37
N ARG A 254 10.53 15.77 -16.30
CA ARG A 254 11.03 16.73 -17.31
C ARG A 254 12.42 17.30 -17.01
N ALA A 255 13.12 16.78 -16.01
CA ALA A 255 14.39 17.30 -15.52
C ALA A 255 14.36 18.79 -15.06
N GLU A 256 13.18 19.33 -14.74
CA GLU A 256 12.99 20.69 -14.21
C GLU A 256 13.25 20.75 -12.69
N ALA A 257 13.15 19.61 -12.01
CA ALA A 257 13.47 19.44 -10.60
C ALA A 257 14.52 18.33 -10.45
N PRO A 258 15.45 18.44 -9.48
CA PRO A 258 16.47 17.42 -9.26
C PRO A 258 15.87 16.13 -8.73
N GLU A 259 16.57 15.02 -8.98
CA GLU A 259 16.30 13.78 -8.27
C GLU A 259 16.73 13.91 -6.80
N PRO A 260 16.00 13.31 -5.83
CA PRO A 260 16.35 13.40 -4.42
C PRO A 260 17.72 12.79 -4.10
N ARG A 261 18.17 11.82 -4.89
CA ARG A 261 19.48 11.18 -4.75
C ARG A 261 20.52 11.97 -5.53
N GLU A 262 21.54 12.45 -4.83
CA GLU A 262 22.65 13.19 -5.43
C GLU A 262 23.35 12.36 -6.52
N GLY A 263 23.74 13.03 -7.61
CA GLY A 263 24.47 12.42 -8.73
C GLY A 263 23.63 11.64 -9.73
N LEU A 264 22.32 11.45 -9.48
CA LEU A 264 21.44 10.77 -10.41
C LEU A 264 21.09 11.66 -11.61
N ARG A 265 21.15 11.13 -12.83
CA ARG A 265 20.78 11.88 -14.04
C ARG A 265 19.29 12.25 -14.00
N GLY A 266 18.96 13.49 -14.38
CA GLY A 266 17.57 13.94 -14.54
C GLY A 266 16.96 13.47 -15.87
N GLY A 267 15.63 13.63 -16.00
CA GLY A 267 14.89 13.33 -17.23
C GLY A 267 14.03 12.09 -17.13
N ARG A 268 13.77 11.46 -18.28
CA ARG A 268 12.87 10.31 -18.44
C ARG A 268 13.38 9.28 -19.44
N MET A 269 12.78 8.09 -19.37
CA MET A 269 12.92 7.06 -20.39
C MET A 269 12.27 7.53 -21.71
N PRO A 270 12.91 7.35 -22.88
CA PRO A 270 12.28 7.64 -24.17
C PRO A 270 10.90 6.96 -24.31
N GLY A 271 9.91 7.71 -24.82
CA GLY A 271 8.55 7.21 -25.00
C GLY A 271 7.74 6.99 -23.70
N SER A 272 8.33 7.18 -22.52
CA SER A 272 7.56 7.07 -21.28
C SER A 272 6.52 8.19 -21.15
N LEU A 273 5.43 7.86 -20.45
CA LEU A 273 4.35 8.76 -20.07
C LEU A 273 4.46 9.09 -18.58
N ASN A 274 3.87 10.21 -18.15
CA ASN A 274 3.93 10.62 -16.74
C ASN A 274 2.54 10.71 -16.13
N VAL A 275 2.36 9.99 -15.03
CA VAL A 275 1.18 10.05 -14.17
C VAL A 275 1.69 10.13 -12.73
N PRO A 276 1.90 11.34 -12.19
CA PRO A 276 2.38 11.49 -10.81
C PRO A 276 1.48 10.74 -9.83
N PHE A 277 2.06 9.92 -8.94
CA PHE A 277 1.25 9.08 -8.04
C PHE A 277 0.32 9.89 -7.13
N THR A 278 0.68 11.14 -6.82
CA THR A 278 -0.15 12.08 -6.05
C THR A 278 -1.46 12.42 -6.74
N ASP A 279 -1.52 12.31 -8.06
CA ASP A 279 -2.74 12.58 -8.84
C ASP A 279 -3.74 11.41 -8.76
N LEU A 280 -3.30 10.26 -8.23
CA LEU A 280 -4.10 9.04 -8.03
C LEU A 280 -4.66 8.93 -6.62
N LEU A 281 -4.17 9.77 -5.70
CA LEU A 281 -4.59 9.80 -4.31
C LEU A 281 -5.57 10.94 -4.06
N ASP A 282 -6.48 10.74 -3.12
CA ASP A 282 -7.41 11.78 -2.69
C ASP A 282 -6.64 12.98 -2.10
N MET A 283 -7.13 14.19 -2.40
CA MET A 283 -6.44 15.43 -2.02
C MET A 283 -6.58 15.76 -0.53
N ASP A 284 -7.71 15.39 0.07
CA ASP A 284 -8.03 15.67 1.47
C ASP A 284 -7.52 14.52 2.37
N ASP A 285 -7.48 13.29 1.83
CA ASP A 285 -6.99 12.11 2.53
C ASP A 285 -6.11 11.24 1.61
N PRO A 286 -4.80 11.50 1.54
CA PRO A 286 -3.92 10.79 0.63
C PRO A 286 -3.63 9.33 1.04
N THR A 287 -4.28 8.82 2.09
CA THR A 287 -4.33 7.38 2.37
C THR A 287 -5.36 6.65 1.51
N LYS A 288 -6.18 7.38 0.75
CA LYS A 288 -7.20 6.87 -0.17
C LYS A 288 -6.79 7.10 -1.62
N PHE A 289 -7.12 6.14 -2.48
CA PHE A 289 -7.15 6.35 -3.91
C PHE A 289 -8.39 7.16 -4.27
N ARG A 290 -8.31 7.88 -5.40
CA ARG A 290 -9.47 8.57 -5.96
C ARG A 290 -10.50 7.58 -6.51
N SER A 291 -11.67 8.11 -6.86
CA SER A 291 -12.71 7.35 -7.57
C SER A 291 -12.20 6.78 -8.90
N ALA A 292 -12.76 5.66 -9.36
CA ALA A 292 -12.38 5.07 -10.64
C ALA A 292 -12.53 6.06 -11.84
N GLU A 293 -13.50 6.97 -11.79
CA GLU A 293 -13.68 8.04 -12.78
C GLU A 293 -12.51 9.03 -12.77
N ASP A 294 -12.12 9.50 -11.58
CA ASP A 294 -10.98 10.42 -11.44
C ASP A 294 -9.64 9.77 -11.81
N LEU A 295 -9.48 8.48 -11.50
CA LEU A 295 -8.32 7.70 -11.89
C LEU A 295 -8.23 7.56 -13.41
N GLN A 296 -9.34 7.22 -14.09
CA GLN A 296 -9.40 7.20 -15.55
C GLN A 296 -9.01 8.56 -16.13
N ALA A 297 -9.58 9.64 -15.61
CA ALA A 297 -9.24 10.99 -16.04
C ALA A 297 -7.75 11.33 -15.82
N ALA A 298 -7.12 10.82 -14.74
CA ALA A 298 -5.68 11.00 -14.50
C ALA A 298 -4.82 10.27 -15.54
N PHE A 299 -5.19 9.03 -15.88
CA PHE A 299 -4.51 8.28 -16.94
C PHE A 299 -4.67 8.93 -18.31
N GLU A 300 -5.87 9.38 -18.66
CA GLU A 300 -6.14 10.11 -19.92
C GLU A 300 -5.29 11.38 -20.03
N ARG A 301 -5.21 12.18 -18.96
CA ARG A 301 -4.34 13.37 -18.92
C ARG A 301 -2.86 13.02 -19.13
N GLY A 302 -2.43 11.88 -18.61
CA GLY A 302 -1.07 11.34 -18.82
C GLY A 302 -0.85 10.70 -20.19
N GLY A 303 -1.89 10.60 -21.03
CA GLY A 303 -1.83 9.94 -22.34
C GLY A 303 -1.83 8.41 -22.26
N VAL A 304 -2.21 7.84 -21.12
CA VAL A 304 -2.23 6.39 -20.88
C VAL A 304 -3.60 5.82 -21.28
N ASP A 305 -3.61 4.99 -22.31
CA ASP A 305 -4.78 4.17 -22.64
C ASP A 305 -4.78 2.91 -21.75
N VAL A 306 -5.62 2.93 -20.71
CA VAL A 306 -5.78 1.83 -19.75
C VAL A 306 -6.23 0.55 -20.44
N ASN A 307 -7.04 0.65 -21.50
CA ASN A 307 -7.64 -0.49 -22.19
C ASN A 307 -6.77 -1.02 -23.33
N ALA A 308 -5.61 -0.40 -23.60
CA ALA A 308 -4.75 -0.80 -24.69
C ALA A 308 -4.27 -2.25 -24.54
N ASP A 309 -4.36 -3.03 -25.61
CA ASP A 309 -3.86 -4.42 -25.70
C ASP A 309 -2.33 -4.48 -25.86
N LYS A 310 -1.60 -3.81 -24.95
CA LYS A 310 -0.13 -3.77 -24.88
C LYS A 310 0.31 -3.84 -23.43
N ARG A 311 1.59 -4.01 -23.12
CA ARG A 311 2.07 -3.98 -21.73
C ARG A 311 2.08 -2.55 -21.18
N ILE A 312 1.77 -2.37 -19.90
CA ILE A 312 2.08 -1.13 -19.16
C ILE A 312 3.11 -1.49 -18.09
N ILE A 313 4.26 -0.82 -18.13
CA ILE A 313 5.32 -0.95 -17.13
C ILE A 313 5.31 0.30 -16.26
N CYS A 314 4.87 0.17 -15.02
CA CYS A 314 4.90 1.24 -14.03
C CYS A 314 6.33 1.42 -13.50
N SER A 315 6.81 2.65 -13.45
CA SER A 315 8.11 3.01 -12.88
C SER A 315 7.98 4.25 -12.01
N CYS A 316 9.01 4.55 -11.22
CA CYS A 316 9.09 5.78 -10.44
C CYS A 316 10.55 6.09 -10.09
N GLY A 317 10.84 6.58 -8.89
CA GLY A 317 12.22 6.66 -8.37
C GLY A 317 12.81 5.29 -8.05
N SER A 318 12.09 4.47 -7.27
CA SER A 318 12.66 3.30 -6.58
C SER A 318 11.74 2.07 -6.54
N GLY A 319 10.77 1.98 -7.45
CA GLY A 319 9.80 0.88 -7.49
C GLY A 319 8.68 0.94 -6.44
N VAL A 320 8.64 1.96 -5.58
CA VAL A 320 7.62 2.10 -4.51
C VAL A 320 6.33 2.73 -5.04
N THR A 321 6.37 3.98 -5.52
CA THR A 321 5.15 4.68 -5.97
C THR A 321 4.64 4.15 -7.32
N ALA A 322 5.46 3.40 -8.06
CA ALA A 322 5.04 2.63 -9.22
C ALA A 322 3.93 1.62 -8.88
N CYS A 323 3.95 1.05 -7.67
CA CYS A 323 2.89 0.15 -7.20
C CYS A 323 1.55 0.86 -7.06
N ALA A 324 1.53 2.15 -6.68
CA ALA A 324 0.29 2.92 -6.61
C ALA A 324 -0.31 3.15 -8.01
N VAL A 325 0.52 3.40 -9.01
CA VAL A 325 0.08 3.46 -10.42
C VAL A 325 -0.52 2.12 -10.85
N ALA A 326 0.13 1.01 -10.50
CA ALA A 326 -0.36 -0.32 -10.82
C ALA A 326 -1.71 -0.63 -10.12
N VAL A 327 -1.89 -0.27 -8.84
CA VAL A 327 -3.21 -0.38 -8.16
C VAL A 327 -4.26 0.41 -8.94
N ALA A 328 -3.99 1.69 -9.21
CA ALA A 328 -4.95 2.57 -9.87
C ALA A 328 -5.33 2.09 -11.28
N LEU A 329 -4.39 1.50 -12.03
CA LEU A 329 -4.70 0.89 -13.32
C LEU A 329 -5.72 -0.24 -13.16
N GLU A 330 -5.52 -1.13 -12.19
CA GLU A 330 -6.43 -2.26 -11.93
C GLU A 330 -7.82 -1.79 -11.49
N GLU A 331 -7.90 -0.73 -10.69
CA GLU A 331 -9.17 -0.10 -10.32
C GLU A 331 -9.89 0.52 -11.53
N CYS A 332 -9.14 0.90 -12.57
CA CYS A 332 -9.69 1.31 -13.88
C CYS A 332 -10.03 0.12 -14.79
N GLY A 333 -9.97 -1.12 -14.31
CA GLY A 333 -10.31 -2.34 -15.07
C GLY A 333 -9.16 -2.90 -15.90
N ARG A 334 -7.93 -2.41 -15.71
CA ARG A 334 -6.73 -2.94 -16.38
C ARG A 334 -6.50 -4.40 -15.98
N ASP A 335 -6.18 -5.24 -16.96
CA ASP A 335 -5.75 -6.61 -16.72
C ASP A 335 -4.41 -6.65 -15.94
N PRO A 336 -4.38 -7.24 -14.73
CA PRO A 336 -3.16 -7.39 -13.94
C PRO A 336 -2.05 -8.17 -14.67
N SER A 337 -2.39 -9.10 -15.56
CA SER A 337 -1.40 -9.88 -16.33
C SER A 337 -0.63 -9.05 -17.37
N ARG A 338 -1.08 -7.81 -17.61
CA ARG A 338 -0.49 -6.85 -18.54
C ARG A 338 0.04 -5.60 -17.86
N THR A 339 0.13 -5.64 -16.54
CA THR A 339 0.58 -4.53 -15.70
C THR A 339 1.81 -4.99 -14.94
N PHE A 340 2.92 -4.32 -15.20
CA PHE A 340 4.23 -4.68 -14.68
C PHE A 340 4.80 -3.52 -13.88
N ILE A 341 5.74 -3.81 -12.97
CA ILE A 341 6.48 -2.81 -12.22
C ILE A 341 7.96 -2.98 -12.55
N TYR A 342 8.59 -1.91 -13.02
CA TYR A 342 10.03 -1.84 -13.12
C TYR A 342 10.63 -1.54 -11.75
N ASP A 343 11.19 -2.56 -11.12
CA ASP A 343 11.59 -2.52 -9.72
C ASP A 343 12.73 -1.54 -9.45
N GLY A 344 13.82 -1.67 -10.22
CA GLY A 344 14.99 -0.79 -10.12
C GLY A 344 14.69 0.67 -10.44
N SER A 345 13.66 0.92 -11.28
CA SER A 345 13.09 2.24 -11.54
C SER A 345 14.16 3.28 -11.95
N TRP A 346 13.89 4.58 -11.76
CA TRP A 346 14.80 5.64 -12.16
C TRP A 346 16.14 5.63 -11.42
N ILE A 347 16.21 5.11 -10.19
CA ILE A 347 17.50 4.97 -9.49
C ILE A 347 18.42 4.04 -10.27
N GLU A 348 17.94 2.89 -10.74
CA GLU A 348 18.74 2.03 -11.59
C GLU A 348 18.99 2.69 -12.95
N TRP A 349 17.93 3.07 -13.66
CA TRP A 349 18.03 3.62 -15.00
C TRP A 349 18.92 4.85 -15.08
N GLY A 350 18.69 5.82 -14.21
CA GLY A 350 19.41 7.09 -14.15
C GLY A 350 20.86 6.94 -13.71
N SER A 351 21.22 5.85 -13.02
CA SER A 351 22.61 5.56 -12.63
C SER A 351 23.42 4.88 -13.74
N GLU A 352 22.76 4.21 -14.68
CA GLU A 352 23.42 3.41 -15.72
C GLU A 352 23.91 4.23 -16.91
N PRO A 353 25.24 4.37 -17.15
CA PRO A 353 25.76 5.34 -18.13
C PRO A 353 25.21 5.23 -19.55
N ASN A 354 24.85 4.01 -19.97
CA ASN A 354 24.46 3.70 -21.35
C ASN A 354 22.94 3.61 -21.57
N THR A 355 22.12 3.87 -20.54
CA THR A 355 20.66 3.92 -20.74
C THR A 355 20.26 5.22 -21.45
N PRO A 356 19.31 5.15 -22.41
CA PRO A 356 18.87 6.34 -23.13
C PRO A 356 18.00 7.23 -22.22
N ILE A 357 18.17 8.54 -22.33
CA ILE A 357 17.45 9.55 -21.54
C ILE A 357 16.97 10.68 -22.45
N ILE A 358 15.76 11.17 -22.20
CA ILE A 358 15.25 12.43 -22.72
C ILE A 358 15.10 13.40 -21.55
N SER A 359 15.63 14.62 -21.69
CA SER A 359 15.34 15.76 -20.82
C SER A 359 14.10 16.48 -21.32
#